data_AF-A0A920GD70-F1
#
_entry.id   AF-A0A920GD70-F1
#
_cell.length_a   1.000
_cell.length_b   1.000
_cell.length_c   1.000
_cell.angle_alpha   90.00
_cell.angle_beta   90.00
_cell.angle_gamma   90.00
#
_symmetry.space_group_name_H-M   'P 1'
#
loop_
_entity.id
_entity.type
_entity.pdbx_description
1 polymer ?
#
loop_
_entity_poly.entity_id
_entity_poly.type
_entity_poly.pdbx_seq_one_letter_code
_entity_poly.pdbx_strand_id
1 'polypeptide(L)'
;MSRDVRDADRDEMGFIYAEAVVDGSQPANQLSLDAGDLLLFRGRNSLHRVTPVEDDSTRQLAVLAYNSQPGISLCETAQMTFYGRMSGPKATV
;
A
#
# COMPACT_ATOMS: atom_id res chain seq x y z
N MET A 1 6.22 2.79 8.29
CA MET A 1 6.56 2.39 6.92
C MET A 1 7.97 1.82 6.90
N SER A 2 8.14 0.63 6.36
CA SER A 2 9.42 -0.01 6.10
C SER A 2 9.55 -0.18 4.59
N ARG A 3 10.61 0.39 4.00
CA ARG A 3 10.91 0.27 2.58
C ARG A 3 11.78 -0.95 2.32
N ASP A 4 11.74 -1.45 1.10
CA ASP A 4 12.63 -2.51 0.60
C ASP A 4 12.63 -3.75 1.50
N VAL A 5 11.44 -4.12 1.99
CA VAL A 5 11.21 -5.27 2.88
C VAL A 5 11.43 -6.59 2.15
N ARG A 6 11.24 -6.58 0.83
CA ARG A 6 11.39 -7.72 -0.07
C ARG A 6 11.88 -7.25 -1.43
N ASP A 7 12.42 -8.15 -2.24
CA ASP A 7 12.73 -7.88 -3.65
C ASP A 7 11.90 -8.81 -4.55
N ALA A 8 10.76 -8.29 -5.00
CA ALA A 8 9.83 -9.02 -5.86
C ALA A 8 10.40 -9.37 -7.25
N ASP A 9 11.43 -8.65 -7.72
CA ASP A 9 12.02 -8.87 -9.04
C ASP A 9 13.12 -9.95 -8.99
N ARG A 10 13.65 -10.21 -7.79
CA ARG A 10 14.61 -11.30 -7.51
C ARG A 10 13.98 -12.54 -6.88
N ASP A 11 12.64 -12.57 -6.77
CA ASP A 11 11.87 -13.61 -6.08
C ASP A 11 12.25 -13.78 -4.59
N GLU A 12 12.75 -12.69 -3.98
CA GLU A 12 13.11 -12.65 -2.57
C GLU A 12 11.91 -12.16 -1.76
N MET A 13 11.19 -13.09 -1.13
CA MET A 13 9.92 -12.78 -0.47
C MET A 13 10.04 -11.97 0.84
N GLY A 14 11.23 -11.87 1.43
CA GLY A 14 11.49 -11.01 2.58
C GLY A 14 10.82 -11.44 3.89
N PHE A 15 10.45 -12.71 4.04
CA PHE A 15 9.66 -13.20 5.18
C PHE A 15 10.27 -12.85 6.54
N ILE A 16 11.57 -13.07 6.73
CA ILE A 16 12.28 -12.79 7.99
C ILE A 16 12.19 -11.30 8.35
N TYR A 17 12.37 -10.42 7.36
CA TYR A 17 12.34 -8.98 7.59
C TYR A 17 10.91 -8.47 7.80
N ALA A 18 9.94 -9.02 7.08
CA ALA A 18 8.53 -8.72 7.27
C ALA A 18 8.07 -9.13 8.68
N GLU A 19 8.43 -10.33 9.14
CA GLU A 19 8.17 -10.82 10.50
C GLU A 19 8.79 -9.90 11.55
N ALA A 20 10.06 -9.54 11.40
CA ALA A 20 10.73 -8.63 12.33
C ALA A 20 10.05 -7.24 12.44
N VAL A 21 9.51 -6.71 11.33
CA VAL A 21 8.74 -5.46 11.34
C VAL A 21 7.37 -5.63 12.01
N VAL A 22 6.69 -6.75 11.77
CA VAL A 22 5.38 -7.05 12.37
C VAL A 22 5.51 -7.23 13.89
N ASP A 23 6.53 -7.96 14.33
CA ASP A 23 6.83 -8.23 15.75
C ASP A 23 7.44 -7.03 16.46
N GLY A 24 7.85 -6.00 15.72
CA GLY A 24 8.42 -4.76 16.26
C GLY A 24 9.90 -4.88 16.67
N SER A 25 10.56 -6.00 16.39
CA SER A 25 12.01 -6.15 16.60
C SER A 25 12.82 -5.32 15.59
N GLN A 26 12.23 -5.02 14.43
CA GLN A 26 12.73 -4.04 13.46
C GLN A 26 11.83 -2.79 13.48
N PRO A 27 12.34 -1.60 13.83
CA PRO A 27 11.53 -0.40 13.85
C PRO A 27 11.13 0.02 12.43
N ALA A 28 9.88 0.44 12.28
CA ALA A 28 9.38 1.05 11.05
C ALA A 28 9.46 2.58 11.14
N ASN A 29 9.68 3.27 10.01
CA ASN A 29 9.68 4.73 9.99
C ASN A 29 8.26 5.26 10.17
N GLN A 30 8.03 6.07 11.20
CA GLN A 30 6.78 6.79 11.38
C GLN A 30 6.79 8.04 10.52
N LEU A 31 5.71 8.27 9.79
CA LEU A 31 5.51 9.48 8.98
C LEU A 31 4.38 10.28 9.62
N SER A 32 4.62 11.56 9.85
CA SER A 32 3.59 12.52 10.22
C SER A 32 2.99 13.09 8.93
N LEU A 33 1.67 13.08 8.82
CA LEU A 33 0.92 13.60 7.68
C LEU A 33 -0.21 14.48 8.20
N ASP A 34 -0.33 15.67 7.63
CA ASP A 34 -1.40 16.62 7.90
C ASP A 34 -2.49 16.55 6.81
N ALA A 35 -3.64 17.17 7.08
CA ALA A 35 -4.71 17.26 6.10
C ALA A 35 -4.23 18.02 4.84
N GLY A 36 -4.32 17.36 3.69
CA GLY A 36 -3.86 17.90 2.41
C GLY A 36 -2.49 17.38 1.96
N ASP A 37 -1.76 16.67 2.83
CA ASP A 37 -0.50 16.05 2.44
C ASP A 37 -0.70 14.95 1.39
N LEU A 38 0.25 14.90 0.44
CA LEU A 38 0.32 13.84 -0.56
C LEU A 38 1.53 12.94 -0.26
N LEU A 39 1.25 11.69 0.13
CA LEU A 39 2.26 10.64 0.25
C LEU A 39 2.32 9.81 -1.04
N LEU A 40 3.45 9.88 -1.74
CA LEU A 40 3.76 8.98 -2.86
C LEU A 40 4.83 7.97 -2.45
N PHE A 41 4.54 6.68 -2.63
CA PHE A 41 5.49 5.61 -2.32
C PHE A 41 5.36 4.40 -3.23
N ARG A 42 6.44 3.59 -3.32
CA ARG A 42 6.47 2.33 -4.07
C ARG A 42 5.96 1.18 -3.20
N GLY A 43 4.70 0.79 -3.40
CA GLY A 43 4.03 -0.22 -2.57
C GLY A 43 4.56 -1.66 -2.72
N ARG A 44 5.02 -2.08 -3.91
CA ARG A 44 5.35 -3.51 -4.20
C ARG A 44 6.32 -4.12 -3.19
N ASN A 45 7.33 -3.39 -2.77
CA ASN A 45 8.41 -3.86 -1.89
C ASN A 45 8.37 -3.22 -0.49
N SER A 46 7.29 -2.51 -0.13
CA SER A 46 7.20 -1.77 1.14
C SER A 46 6.12 -2.33 2.04
N LEU A 47 6.39 -2.39 3.35
CA LEU A 47 5.38 -2.66 4.37
C LEU A 47 4.94 -1.36 5.02
N HIS A 48 3.63 -1.16 5.15
CA HIS A 48 3.06 0.03 5.76
C HIS A 48 1.84 -0.32 6.60
N ARG A 49 1.62 0.46 7.65
CA ARG A 49 0.45 0.40 8.52
C ARG A 49 0.03 1.82 8.87
N VAL A 50 -1.26 2.03 9.09
CA VAL A 50 -1.80 3.28 9.61
C VAL A 50 -1.98 3.17 11.11
N THR A 51 -1.77 4.26 11.84
CA THR A 51 -2.11 4.33 13.26
C THR A 51 -3.64 4.38 13.42
N PRO A 52 -4.20 3.75 14.47
CA PRO A 52 -5.59 3.93 14.85
C PRO A 52 -5.94 5.43 14.99
N VAL A 53 -7.21 5.77 14.76
CA VAL A 53 -7.75 7.08 15.14
C VAL A 53 -8.15 6.95 16.61
N GLU A 54 -7.55 7.75 17.49
CA GLU A 54 -7.69 7.66 18.95
C GLU A 54 -8.76 8.62 19.51
N ASP A 55 -9.37 9.44 18.66
CA ASP A 55 -10.38 10.45 19.01
C ASP A 55 -11.64 10.32 18.12
N ASP A 56 -12.59 11.24 18.30
CA ASP A 56 -13.84 11.28 17.51
C ASP A 56 -13.67 11.92 16.13
N SER A 57 -12.43 12.18 15.69
CA SER A 57 -12.18 12.78 14.37
C SER A 57 -12.42 11.78 13.24
N THR A 58 -12.73 12.29 12.04
CA THR A 58 -12.83 11.47 10.84
C THR A 58 -11.60 11.68 9.95
N ARG A 59 -10.83 10.62 9.72
CA ARG A 59 -9.71 10.61 8.78
C ARG A 59 -10.16 10.14 7.40
N GLN A 60 -10.29 11.07 6.45
CA GLN A 60 -10.60 10.76 5.05
C GLN A 60 -9.31 10.68 4.22
N LEU A 61 -9.21 9.66 3.37
CA LEU A 61 -8.04 9.40 2.51
C LEU A 61 -8.51 9.14 1.08
N ALA A 62 -7.90 9.81 0.11
CA ALA A 62 -8.00 9.44 -1.30
C ALA A 62 -6.76 8.64 -1.69
N VAL A 63 -6.96 7.40 -2.13
CA VAL A 63 -5.86 6.52 -2.55
C VAL A 63 -5.86 6.38 -4.06
N LEU A 64 -4.73 6.73 -4.67
CA LEU A 64 -4.49 6.55 -6.10
C LEU A 64 -3.46 5.43 -6.28
N ALA A 65 -3.84 4.39 -7.01
CA ALA A 65 -2.97 3.25 -7.31
C ALA A 65 -2.50 3.32 -8.78
N TYR A 66 -1.19 3.40 -8.97
CA TYR A 66 -0.56 3.48 -10.29
C TYR A 66 0.25 2.22 -10.59
N ASN A 67 0.12 1.73 -11.82
CA ASN A 67 0.99 0.70 -12.38
C ASN A 67 2.02 1.34 -13.31
N SER A 68 3.22 0.78 -13.38
CA SER A 68 4.28 1.25 -14.28
C SER A 68 4.06 0.87 -15.74
N GLN A 69 3.11 -0.03 -16.02
CA GLN A 69 2.78 -0.49 -17.37
C GLN A 69 1.30 -0.29 -17.69
N PRO A 70 0.97 0.07 -18.95
CA PRO A 70 -0.41 0.15 -19.42
C PRO A 70 -1.14 -1.19 -19.31
N GLY A 71 -2.47 -1.13 -19.17
CA GLY A 71 -3.31 -2.32 -19.20
C GLY A 71 -3.16 -3.25 -17.99
N ILE A 72 -2.39 -2.89 -16.96
CA ILE A 72 -2.33 -3.64 -15.70
C ILE A 72 -3.42 -3.15 -14.75
N SER A 73 -4.17 -4.08 -14.19
CA SER A 73 -5.22 -3.83 -13.20
C SER A 73 -5.15 -4.88 -12.09
N LEU A 74 -5.77 -4.59 -10.95
CA LEU A 74 -6.03 -5.59 -9.93
C LEU A 74 -6.88 -6.73 -10.52
N CYS A 75 -6.71 -7.95 -10.00
CA CYS A 75 -7.63 -9.05 -10.29
C CYS A 75 -9.04 -8.71 -9.78
N GLU A 76 -10.06 -9.39 -10.32
CA GLU A 76 -11.47 -9.15 -9.97
C GLU A 76 -11.73 -9.23 -8.46
N THR A 77 -11.18 -10.26 -7.80
CA THR A 77 -11.33 -10.45 -6.36
C THR A 77 -10.75 -9.28 -5.55
N ALA A 78 -9.58 -8.77 -5.95
CA ALA A 78 -8.97 -7.62 -5.30
C ALA A 78 -9.77 -6.34 -5.56
N GLN A 79 -10.31 -6.12 -6.76
CA GLN A 79 -11.16 -4.96 -7.04
C GLN A 79 -12.43 -4.95 -6.20
N MET A 80 -13.11 -6.09 -6.08
CA MET A 80 -14.29 -6.21 -5.22
C MET A 80 -13.94 -6.02 -3.75
N THR A 81 -12.80 -6.54 -3.29
CA THR A 81 -12.36 -6.39 -1.89
C THR A 81 -12.05 -4.93 -1.55
N PHE A 82 -11.31 -4.22 -2.40
CA PHE A 82 -10.86 -2.86 -2.08
C PHE A 82 -11.84 -1.76 -2.49
N TYR A 83 -12.59 -1.97 -3.58
CA TYR A 83 -13.46 -0.95 -4.15
C TYR A 83 -14.94 -1.30 -4.10
N GLY A 84 -15.30 -2.55 -3.77
CA GLY A 84 -16.70 -3.01 -3.81
C GLY A 84 -17.32 -3.06 -5.20
N ARG A 85 -16.53 -2.84 -6.26
CA ARG A 85 -16.98 -2.78 -7.65
C ARG A 85 -15.85 -3.14 -8.61
N MET A 86 -16.22 -3.64 -9.78
CA MET A 86 -15.29 -3.80 -10.89
C MET A 86 -15.07 -2.45 -11.60
N SER A 87 -13.83 -2.21 -12.03
CA SER A 87 -13.56 -1.19 -13.04
C SER A 87 -14.28 -1.57 -14.33
N GLY A 88 -14.93 -0.60 -14.97
CA GLY A 88 -15.53 -0.78 -16.29
C GLY A 88 -14.50 -1.22 -17.35
N PRO A 89 -14.94 -1.48 -18.60
CA PRO A 89 -14.06 -1.95 -19.66
C PRO A 89 -12.80 -1.08 -19.75
N LYS A 90 -11.63 -1.71 -19.89
CA LYS A 90 -10.36 -1.00 -20.09
C LYS A 90 -10.55 -0.06 -21.27
N ALA A 91 -10.33 1.24 -21.05
CA ALA A 91 -10.29 2.19 -22.14
C ALA A 91 -9.21 1.73 -23.13
N THR A 92 -9.62 1.41 -24.35
CA THR A 92 -8.71 1.14 -25.45
C THR A 92 -8.08 2.48 -25.81
N VAL A 93 -6.78 2.63 -25.55
CA VAL A 93 -5.97 3.71 -26.13
C VAL A 93 -5.58 3.30 -27.54
#